data_AF-A0A965ADT6-F1
#
_entry.id   AF-A0A965ADT6-F1
#
_cell.length_a   1.000
_cell.length_b   1.000
_cell.length_c   1.000
_cell.angle_alpha   90.00
_cell.angle_beta   90.00
_cell.angle_gamma   90.00
#
_symmetry.space_group_name_H-M   'P 1'
#
loop_
_entity.id
_entity.type
_entity.pdbx_description
1 polymer ?
#
loop_
_entity_poly.entity_id
_entity_poly.type
_entity_poly.pdbx_seq_one_letter_code
_entity_poly.pdbx_strand_id
1 'polypeptide(L)'
;MARDGRISGFIDPAIYFGHPEMDLAFSTLFGTFGTTFFDRYAEIRQLKPGFFEERRDICNLWPILVHAKLFGGQYGLQAADIL
;
A
#
# COMPACT_ATOMS: atom_id res chain seq x y z
N MET A 1 -9.95 3.19 -12.15
CA MET A 1 -10.69 3.90 -13.23
C MET A 1 -11.16 5.24 -12.70
N ALA A 2 -11.15 6.28 -13.54
CA ALA A 2 -11.66 7.60 -13.18
C ALA A 2 -12.59 8.13 -14.29
N ARG A 3 -13.66 8.82 -13.90
CA ARG A 3 -14.61 9.47 -14.79
C ARG A 3 -15.07 10.77 -14.16
N ASP A 4 -15.06 11.86 -14.92
CA ASP A 4 -15.52 13.18 -14.50
C ASP A 4 -14.87 13.66 -13.17
N GLY A 5 -13.56 13.43 -13.03
CA GLY A 5 -12.80 13.81 -11.83
C GLY A 5 -13.06 12.94 -10.59
N ARG A 6 -13.76 11.80 -10.72
CA ARG A 6 -14.06 10.88 -9.60
C ARG A 6 -13.56 9.48 -9.90
N ILE A 7 -13.14 8.76 -8.84
CA ILE A 7 -12.86 7.33 -8.94
C ILE A 7 -14.18 6.61 -9.24
N SER A 8 -14.21 5.85 -10.34
CA SER A 8 -15.39 5.10 -10.80
C SER A 8 -15.28 3.60 -10.59
N GLY A 9 -14.08 3.09 -10.26
CA GLY A 9 -13.87 1.67 -9.95
C GLY A 9 -12.40 1.31 -9.74
N PHE A 10 -12.19 0.17 -9.10
CA PHE A 10 -10.89 -0.48 -8.92
C PHE A 10 -10.81 -1.71 -9.84
N ILE A 11 -9.60 -2.05 -10.28
CA ILE A 11 -9.33 -3.16 -11.21
C ILE A 11 -8.21 -4.05 -10.63
N ASP A 12 -8.03 -5.23 -11.23
CA ASP A 12 -7.00 -6.23 -10.92
C ASP A 12 -6.93 -6.58 -9.43
N PRO A 13 -8.03 -7.06 -8.84
CA PRO A 13 -8.09 -7.27 -7.41
C PRO A 13 -7.38 -8.55 -7.00
N ALA A 14 -6.67 -8.51 -5.87
CA ALA A 14 -6.13 -9.67 -5.18
C ALA A 14 -6.84 -9.82 -3.83
N ILE A 15 -8.11 -10.23 -3.86
CA ILE A 15 -9.03 -10.16 -2.71
C ILE A 15 -8.75 -11.25 -1.68
N TYR A 16 -8.66 -10.87 -0.41
CA TYR A 16 -8.62 -11.79 0.73
C TYR A 16 -9.10 -11.08 2.00
N PHE A 17 -9.39 -11.86 3.05
CA PHE A 17 -9.63 -11.32 4.39
C PHE A 17 -8.30 -11.05 5.08
N GLY A 18 -7.86 -9.78 5.07
CA GLY A 18 -6.58 -9.35 5.60
C GLY A 18 -6.67 -8.18 6.55
N HIS A 19 -5.51 -7.73 7.05
CA HIS A 19 -5.42 -6.49 7.82
C HIS A 19 -5.69 -5.29 6.89
N PRO A 20 -6.52 -4.30 7.29
CA PRO A 20 -6.87 -3.16 6.44
C PRO A 20 -5.66 -2.28 6.03
N GLU A 21 -4.59 -2.32 6.84
CA GLU A 21 -3.37 -1.56 6.54
C GLU A 21 -2.62 -2.11 5.32
N MET A 22 -2.92 -3.34 4.86
CA MET A 22 -2.29 -3.93 3.67
C MET A 22 -2.56 -3.10 2.41
N ASP A 23 -3.82 -2.75 2.16
CA ASP A 23 -4.20 -1.94 0.99
C ASP A 23 -3.69 -0.49 1.11
N LEU A 24 -3.71 0.05 2.34
CA LEU A 24 -3.19 1.40 2.60
C LEU A 24 -1.68 1.48 2.37
N ALA A 25 -0.92 0.50 2.88
CA ALA A 25 0.51 0.41 2.66
C ALA A 25 0.84 0.29 1.17
N PHE A 26 0.12 -0.56 0.44
CA PHE A 26 0.36 -0.74 -0.99
C PHE A 26 0.15 0.56 -1.79
N SER A 27 -0.83 1.38 -1.40
CA SER A 27 -1.02 2.71 -2.01
C SER A 27 0.15 3.68 -1.83
N THR A 28 0.98 3.48 -0.80
CA THR A 28 2.19 4.27 -0.57
C THR A 28 3.38 3.81 -1.41
N LEU A 29 3.42 2.54 -1.83
CA LEU A 29 4.57 1.94 -2.52
C LEU A 29 4.91 2.67 -3.83
N PHE A 30 3.89 3.17 -4.53
CA PHE A 30 4.04 3.95 -5.76
C PHE A 30 3.60 5.42 -5.60
N GLY A 31 3.39 5.88 -4.37
CA GLY A 31 2.93 7.24 -4.10
C GLY A 31 1.56 7.56 -4.72
N THR A 32 0.64 6.59 -4.76
CA THR A 32 -0.66 6.72 -5.45
C THR A 32 -1.54 7.82 -4.82
N PHE A 33 -1.49 7.95 -3.49
CA PHE A 33 -2.27 8.93 -2.76
C PHE A 33 -1.40 9.80 -1.86
N GLY A 34 -1.78 11.08 -1.71
CA GLY A 34 -1.11 12.05 -0.83
C GLY A 34 -1.75 12.15 0.55
N THR A 35 -1.25 13.08 1.38
CA THR A 35 -1.70 13.29 2.77
C THR A 35 -3.20 13.49 2.90
N THR A 36 -3.83 14.27 2.01
CA THR A 36 -5.28 14.52 2.00
C THR A 36 -6.11 13.22 2.01
N PHE A 37 -5.65 12.17 1.31
CA PHE A 37 -6.34 10.88 1.33
C PHE A 37 -6.26 10.22 2.71
N PHE A 38 -5.07 10.16 3.29
CA PHE A 38 -4.85 9.54 4.59
C PHE A 38 -5.55 10.30 5.73
N ASP A 39 -5.57 11.63 5.68
CA ASP A 39 -6.29 12.46 6.66
C ASP A 39 -7.79 12.15 6.62
N ARG A 40 -8.39 12.14 5.41
CA ARG A 40 -9.81 11.80 5.23
C ARG A 40 -10.12 10.35 5.59
N TYR A 41 -9.20 9.41 5.34
CA TYR A 41 -9.35 8.03 5.77
C TYR A 41 -9.35 7.92 7.30
N ALA A 42 -8.41 8.60 7.97
CA ALA A 42 -8.25 8.58 9.42
C ALA A 42 -9.48 9.11 10.17
N GLU A 43 -10.23 10.05 9.56
CA GLU A 43 -11.53 10.51 10.09
C GLU A 43 -12.60 9.41 10.13
N ILE A 44 -12.55 8.44 9.21
CA ILE A 44 -13.52 7.33 9.12
C ILE A 44 -13.02 6.13 9.93
N ARG A 45 -11.73 5.82 9.80
CA ARG A 45 -11.06 4.72 10.49
C ARG A 45 -9.65 5.14 10.87
N GLN A 46 -9.45 5.36 12.16
CA GLN A 46 -8.17 5.80 12.69
C GLN A 46 -7.05 4.79 12.37
N LEU A 47 -5.96 5.30 11.81
CA LEU A 47 -4.71 4.56 11.67
C LEU A 47 -4.07 4.41 13.05
N LYS A 48 -3.69 3.19 13.40
CA LYS A 48 -3.02 2.98 14.69
C LYS A 48 -1.64 3.66 14.67
N PRO A 49 -1.17 4.23 15.79
CA PRO A 49 0.20 4.76 15.89
C PRO A 49 1.24 3.74 15.40
N GLY A 50 2.28 4.17 14.71
CA GLY A 50 3.30 3.27 14.13
C GLY A 50 2.99 2.77 12.72
N PHE A 51 1.89 3.23 12.08
CA PHE A 51 1.58 2.83 10.71
C PHE A 51 2.65 3.34 9.74
N PHE A 52 2.94 4.64 9.73
CA PHE A 52 3.88 5.24 8.78
C PHE A 52 5.34 4.97 9.15
N GLU A 53 5.60 4.65 10.41
CA GLU A 53 6.93 4.49 10.98
C GLU A 53 7.48 3.07 10.80
N GLU A 54 6.62 2.05 10.85
CA GLU A 54 7.06 0.65 10.89
C GLU A 54 6.13 -0.25 10.06
N ARG A 55 4.83 -0.23 10.36
CA ARG A 55 3.91 -1.24 9.79
C ARG A 55 3.66 -1.07 8.30
N ARG A 56 3.80 0.12 7.73
CA ARG A 56 3.73 0.37 6.29
C ARG A 56 4.77 -0.48 5.56
N ASP A 57 6.01 -0.51 6.05
CA ASP A 57 7.10 -1.22 5.40
C ASP A 57 6.93 -2.73 5.56
N ILE A 58 6.52 -3.19 6.75
CA ILE A 58 6.14 -4.59 7.00
C ILE A 58 4.99 -5.04 6.08
N CYS A 59 3.94 -4.23 5.94
CA CYS A 59 2.81 -4.55 5.06
C CYS A 59 3.23 -4.57 3.57
N ASN A 60 4.13 -3.67 3.17
CA ASN A 60 4.68 -3.62 1.81
C ASN A 60 5.67 -4.75 1.50
N LEU A 61 6.21 -5.44 2.51
CA LEU A 61 7.15 -6.54 2.29
C LEU A 61 6.56 -7.61 1.37
N TRP A 62 5.29 -8.00 1.57
CA TRP A 62 4.63 -8.99 0.72
C TRP A 62 4.58 -8.58 -0.77
N PRO A 63 3.99 -7.43 -1.16
CA PRO A 63 3.99 -7.03 -2.56
C PRO A 63 5.40 -6.81 -3.11
N ILE A 64 6.35 -6.30 -2.32
CA ILE A 64 7.74 -6.14 -2.78
C ILE A 64 8.38 -7.50 -3.10
N LEU A 65 8.18 -8.53 -2.26
CA LEU A 65 8.66 -9.88 -2.53
C LEU A 65 8.02 -10.47 -3.80
N VAL A 66 6.74 -10.20 -4.05
CA VAL A 66 6.07 -10.59 -5.30
C VAL A 66 6.74 -9.89 -6.49
N HIS A 67 7.01 -8.58 -6.41
CA HIS A 67 7.72 -7.85 -7.47
C HIS A 67 9.15 -8.37 -7.66
N ALA A 68 9.87 -8.69 -6.57
CA ALA A 68 11.20 -9.29 -6.64
C ALA A 68 11.16 -10.66 -7.34
N LYS A 69 10.14 -11.47 -7.07
CA LYS A 69 9.96 -12.78 -7.73
C LYS A 69 9.67 -12.64 -9.23
N LEU A 70 8.86 -11.66 -9.62
CA LEU A 70 8.41 -11.48 -11.00
C LEU A 70 9.41 -10.69 -11.86
N PHE A 71 10.11 -9.72 -11.26
CA PHE A 71 10.92 -8.72 -11.97
C PHE A 71 12.37 -8.64 -11.48
N GLY A 72 12.69 -9.18 -10.31
CA GLY A 72 14.05 -9.14 -9.73
C GLY A 72 14.55 -7.72 -9.44
N GLY A 73 15.87 -7.55 -9.50
CA GLY A 73 16.53 -6.25 -9.43
C GLY A 73 16.28 -5.49 -8.13
N GLN A 74 15.93 -4.20 -8.26
CA GLN A 74 15.79 -3.26 -7.14
C GLN A 74 14.77 -3.73 -6.09
N TYR A 75 13.73 -4.48 -6.49
CA TYR A 75 12.75 -5.01 -5.55
C TYR A 75 13.35 -6.02 -4.57
N GLY A 76 14.38 -6.77 -4.99
CA GLY A 76 15.10 -7.68 -4.09
C GLY A 76 15.91 -6.92 -3.03
N LEU A 77 16.56 -5.82 -3.43
CA LEU A 77 17.28 -4.95 -2.50
C LEU A 77 16.32 -4.26 -1.53
N GLN A 78 15.20 -3.76 -2.04
CA GLN A 78 14.16 -3.13 -1.21
C GLN A 78 13.57 -4.11 -0.19
N ALA A 79 13.37 -5.38 -0.55
CA ALA A 79 12.93 -6.40 0.40
C ALA A 79 13.98 -6.65 1.49
N ALA A 80 15.27 -6.64 1.12
CA ALA A 80 16.36 -6.84 2.06
C ALA A 80 16.51 -5.66 3.05
N ASP A 81 16.24 -4.42 2.63
CA ASP A 81 16.29 -3.24 3.51
C ASP A 81 15.21 -3.24 4.60
N ILE A 82 14.12 -3.99 4.39
CA ILE A 82 13.00 -4.12 5.35
C ILE A 82 13.25 -5.26 6.35
N LEU A 83 14.12 -6.23 6.01
CA LEU A 83 14.40 -7.45 6.78
C LEU A 83 15.61 -7.28 7.70
#